data_AF-A0A972WTF9-F1
#
_entry.id   AF-A0A972WTF9-F1
#
_cell.length_a   1.000
_cell.length_b   1.000
_cell.length_c   1.000
_cell.angle_alpha   90.00
_cell.angle_beta   90.00
_cell.angle_gamma   90.00
#
_symmetry.space_group_name_H-M   'P 1'
#
loop_
_entity.id
_entity.type
_entity.pdbx_description
1 polymer ?
#
loop_
_entity_poly.entity_id
_entity_poly.type
_entity_poly.pdbx_seq_one_letter_code
_entity_poly.pdbx_strand_id
1 'polypeptide(L)'
;VLGPPPTSGTRDAFVELVMEAGAEEIPFLKALKKSDRKKFKQVFGSMREDGRFIEAGENDNLIVQKLEANTSALGIFGFSFLDQNSDKVHGSIVDGTIPTFEAIADGSYPVSRPLFFYVKTAHVGVIPGLKEYVAEFTSEKAMGDEGYLTDKGLIPLPHADREKVRAAGANLTKLIL
;
A
#
# COMPACT_ATOMS: atom_id res chain seq x y z
N VAL A 1 6.54 16.67 -9.12
CA VAL A 1 6.08 15.50 -8.34
C VAL A 1 7.23 15.07 -7.46
N LEU A 2 6.97 14.89 -6.17
CA LEU A 2 7.89 14.31 -5.20
C LEU A 2 7.47 12.85 -5.03
N GLY A 3 8.39 11.91 -5.13
CA GLY A 3 8.04 10.50 -4.98
C GLY A 3 9.13 9.70 -4.27
N PRO A 4 8.77 8.48 -3.84
CA PRO A 4 9.68 7.64 -3.07
C PRO A 4 10.83 7.09 -3.92
N PRO A 5 11.94 6.66 -3.31
CA PRO A 5 13.13 6.19 -4.01
C PRO A 5 12.90 4.80 -4.65
N PRO A 6 13.81 4.32 -5.54
CA PRO A 6 13.71 3.01 -6.18
C PRO A 6 13.59 1.81 -5.23
N THR A 7 14.01 1.97 -3.98
CA THR A 7 14.03 0.94 -2.93
C THR A 7 12.75 0.87 -2.11
N SER A 8 11.80 1.78 -2.34
CA SER A 8 10.58 1.89 -1.54
C SER A 8 9.43 1.06 -2.08
N GLY A 9 8.78 0.28 -1.21
CA GLY A 9 7.56 -0.44 -1.54
C GLY A 9 6.37 0.46 -1.91
N THR A 10 6.37 1.73 -1.49
CA THR A 10 5.39 2.74 -1.92
C THR A 10 5.55 3.06 -3.41
N ARG A 11 6.79 3.07 -3.92
CA ARG A 11 7.06 3.24 -5.35
C ARG A 11 6.48 2.07 -6.13
N ASP A 12 6.74 0.85 -5.68
CA ASP A 12 6.26 -0.37 -6.33
C ASP A 12 4.73 -0.38 -6.38
N ALA A 13 4.07 -0.07 -5.26
CA ALA A 13 2.61 0.02 -5.20
C ALA A 13 2.07 1.10 -6.15
N PHE A 14 2.70 2.27 -6.22
CA PHE A 14 2.27 3.33 -7.15
C PHE A 14 2.44 2.92 -8.61
N VAL A 15 3.56 2.28 -8.97
CA VAL A 15 3.79 1.76 -10.32
C VAL A 15 2.74 0.72 -10.71
N GLU A 16 2.44 -0.22 -9.81
CA GLU A 16 1.52 -1.33 -10.07
C GLU A 16 0.05 -0.90 -10.06
N LEU A 17 -0.36 -0.06 -9.12
CA LEU A 17 -1.77 0.32 -8.95
C LEU A 17 -2.17 1.53 -9.79
N VAL A 18 -1.26 2.49 -9.98
CA VAL A 18 -1.58 3.77 -10.64
C VAL A 18 -0.98 3.84 -12.04
N MET A 19 0.33 3.58 -12.19
CA MET A 19 0.98 3.77 -13.49
C MET A 19 0.56 2.72 -14.51
N GLU A 20 0.37 1.46 -14.10
CA GLU A 20 -0.17 0.42 -15.00
C GLU A 20 -1.58 0.80 -15.47
N ALA A 21 -2.49 1.14 -14.55
CA ALA A 21 -3.86 1.54 -14.88
C ALA A 21 -3.90 2.77 -15.79
N GLY A 22 -3.15 3.83 -15.47
CA GLY A 22 -3.05 5.03 -16.30
C GLY A 22 -2.46 4.76 -17.69
N ALA A 23 -1.51 3.82 -17.81
CA ALA A 23 -0.97 3.42 -19.09
C ALA A 23 -2.02 2.70 -19.97
N GLU A 24 -2.98 1.99 -19.39
CA GLU A 24 -4.06 1.32 -20.14
C GLU A 24 -5.12 2.26 -20.71
N GLU A 25 -5.16 3.49 -20.21
CA GLU A 25 -6.00 4.57 -20.75
C GLU A 25 -5.34 5.27 -21.95
N ILE A 26 -4.04 5.04 -22.18
CA ILE A 26 -3.32 5.61 -23.31
C ILE A 26 -3.39 4.63 -24.51
N PRO A 27 -4.01 5.02 -25.66
CA PRO A 27 -4.31 4.07 -26.74
C PRO A 27 -3.10 3.29 -27.27
N PHE A 28 -1.95 3.94 -27.44
CA PHE A 28 -0.76 3.27 -27.97
C PHE A 28 -0.10 2.34 -26.93
N LEU A 29 -0.18 2.65 -25.64
CA LEU A 29 0.31 1.78 -24.57
C LEU A 29 -0.62 0.59 -24.36
N LYS A 30 -1.93 0.80 -24.46
CA LYS A 30 -2.93 -0.28 -24.46
C LYS A 30 -2.72 -1.25 -25.63
N ALA A 31 -2.39 -0.75 -26.82
CA ALA A 31 -2.01 -1.57 -27.96
C ALA A 31 -0.70 -2.33 -27.70
N LEU A 32 0.30 -1.66 -27.09
CA LEU A 32 1.56 -2.28 -26.70
C LEU A 32 1.38 -3.41 -25.68
N LYS A 33 0.48 -3.27 -24.70
CA LYS A 33 0.16 -4.34 -23.73
C LYS A 33 -0.28 -5.64 -24.43
N LYS A 34 -1.03 -5.53 -25.53
CA LYS A 34 -1.53 -6.67 -26.32
C LYS A 34 -0.45 -7.32 -27.17
N SER A 35 0.49 -6.54 -27.72
CA SER A 35 1.54 -7.04 -28.61
C SER A 35 2.81 -7.46 -27.88
N ASP A 36 3.18 -6.77 -26.81
CA ASP A 36 4.39 -7.01 -26.02
C ASP A 36 4.20 -6.56 -24.56
N ARG A 37 3.70 -7.48 -23.72
CA ARG A 37 3.49 -7.23 -22.30
C ARG A 37 4.79 -6.89 -21.54
N LYS A 38 5.93 -7.44 -21.95
CA LYS A 38 7.22 -7.16 -21.30
C LYS A 38 7.64 -5.72 -21.56
N LYS A 39 7.54 -5.26 -22.81
CA LYS A 39 7.83 -3.88 -23.18
C LYS A 39 6.82 -2.90 -22.59
N PHE A 40 5.54 -3.27 -22.51
CA PHE A 40 4.54 -2.49 -21.77
C PHE A 40 4.96 -2.27 -20.32
N LYS A 41 5.36 -3.34 -19.60
CA LYS A 41 5.86 -3.26 -18.22
C LYS A 41 7.09 -2.36 -18.07
N GLN A 42 8.04 -2.45 -19.00
CA GLN A 42 9.22 -1.59 -19.01
C GLN A 42 8.86 -0.11 -19.18
N VAL A 43 7.86 0.19 -20.03
CA VAL A 43 7.45 1.56 -20.30
C VAL A 43 6.67 2.15 -19.11
N PHE A 44 5.61 1.50 -18.63
CA PHE A 44 4.83 2.06 -17.52
C PHE A 44 5.59 2.05 -16.19
N GLY A 45 6.55 1.12 -16.01
CA GLY A 45 7.37 1.05 -14.80
C GLY A 45 8.50 2.07 -14.73
N SER A 46 8.72 2.85 -15.80
CA SER A 46 9.77 3.87 -15.84
C SER A 46 9.31 5.19 -15.23
N MET A 47 10.11 5.75 -14.33
CA MET A 47 9.92 7.11 -13.83
C MET A 47 10.64 8.10 -14.74
N ARG A 48 10.07 9.29 -14.92
CA ARG A 48 10.72 10.35 -15.70
C ARG A 48 11.95 10.89 -14.98
N GLU A 49 13.01 11.17 -15.73
CA GLU A 49 14.30 11.68 -15.21
C GLU A 49 14.56 13.14 -15.62
N ASP A 50 13.58 13.81 -16.21
CA ASP A 50 13.68 15.20 -16.69
C ASP A 50 13.54 16.27 -15.58
N GLY A 51 13.77 15.88 -14.32
CA GLY A 51 13.69 16.75 -13.15
C GLY A 51 12.26 17.12 -12.69
N ARG A 52 11.21 16.66 -13.38
CA ARG A 52 9.81 16.90 -12.95
C ARG A 52 9.32 15.88 -11.91
N PHE A 53 9.92 14.71 -11.89
CA PHE A 53 9.84 13.77 -10.78
C PHE A 53 11.12 13.88 -9.97
N ILE A 54 10.98 14.16 -8.68
CA ILE A 54 12.10 14.33 -7.76
C ILE A 54 11.97 13.21 -6.73
N GLU A 55 12.97 12.34 -6.70
CA GLU A 55 13.08 11.32 -5.68
C GLU A 55 13.32 11.99 -4.32
N ALA A 56 12.38 11.84 -3.41
CA ALA A 56 12.59 12.06 -2.00
C ALA A 56 13.19 10.79 -1.41
N GLY A 57 14.10 10.91 -0.44
CA GLY A 57 14.67 9.74 0.23
C GLY A 57 13.60 8.96 1.02
N GLU A 58 14.01 7.91 1.72
CA GLU A 58 13.12 6.99 2.48
C GLU A 58 12.31 7.65 3.62
N ASN A 59 12.49 8.94 3.87
CA ASN A 59 11.76 9.65 4.91
C ASN A 59 10.58 10.43 4.31
N ASP A 60 9.39 9.82 4.34
CA ASP A 60 8.16 10.42 3.82
C ASP A 60 7.79 11.75 4.49
N ASN A 61 8.21 12.02 5.74
CA ASN A 61 8.01 13.33 6.37
C ASN A 61 8.69 14.47 5.59
N LEU A 62 9.79 14.18 4.87
CA LEU A 62 10.42 15.18 4.00
C LEU A 62 9.54 15.51 2.79
N ILE A 63 8.71 14.59 2.32
CA ILE A 63 7.74 14.86 1.26
C ILE A 63 6.67 15.81 1.80
N VAL A 64 6.11 15.53 2.97
CA VAL A 64 5.10 16.39 3.63
C VAL A 64 5.62 17.82 3.81
N GLN A 65 6.84 17.98 4.37
CA GLN A 65 7.45 19.30 4.56
C GLN A 65 7.63 20.06 3.25
N LYS A 66 8.01 19.37 2.17
CA LYS A 66 8.16 20.00 0.85
C LYS A 66 6.83 20.36 0.22
N LEU A 67 5.75 19.62 0.50
CA LEU A 67 4.40 19.97 0.07
C LEU A 67 3.86 21.19 0.80
N GLU A 68 4.10 21.28 2.11
CA GLU A 68 3.75 22.46 2.91
C GLU A 68 4.42 23.73 2.36
N ALA A 69 5.69 23.62 1.93
CA ALA A 69 6.43 24.73 1.33
C ALA A 69 6.06 25.02 -0.15
N ASN A 70 5.46 24.06 -0.85
CA ASN A 70 5.12 24.18 -2.27
C ASN A 70 3.74 23.60 -2.57
N THR A 71 2.72 24.45 -2.49
CA THR A 71 1.31 24.11 -2.71
C THR A 71 0.98 23.67 -4.14
N SER A 72 1.90 23.86 -5.09
CA SER A 72 1.74 23.38 -6.48
C SER A 72 2.36 22.00 -6.71
N ALA A 73 3.00 21.40 -5.71
CA ALA A 73 3.61 20.08 -5.82
C ALA A 73 2.59 18.96 -5.52
N LEU A 74 2.84 17.80 -6.11
CA LEU A 74 2.17 16.53 -5.79
C LEU A 74 3.19 15.61 -5.13
N GLY A 75 2.80 14.93 -4.06
CA GLY A 75 3.63 13.95 -3.34
C GLY A 75 3.04 12.55 -3.41
N ILE A 76 3.91 11.54 -3.46
CA ILE A 76 3.54 10.12 -3.37
C ILE A 76 4.17 9.57 -2.10
N PHE A 77 3.35 9.16 -1.14
CA PHE A 77 3.78 8.62 0.17
C PHE A 77 2.65 7.79 0.79
N GLY A 78 2.97 7.04 1.85
CA GLY A 78 2.01 6.17 2.53
C GLY A 78 0.87 6.94 3.23
N PHE A 79 -0.32 6.32 3.30
CA PHE A 79 -1.52 6.93 3.88
C PHE A 79 -1.34 7.39 5.34
N SER A 80 -0.57 6.68 6.16
CA SER A 80 -0.30 7.05 7.56
C SER A 80 0.30 8.45 7.70
N PHE A 81 1.12 8.89 6.74
CA PHE A 81 1.68 10.25 6.75
C PHE A 81 0.66 11.31 6.33
N LEU A 82 -0.31 10.95 5.50
CA LEU A 82 -1.45 11.84 5.21
C LEU A 82 -2.31 12.00 6.46
N ASP A 83 -2.67 10.89 7.12
CA ASP A 83 -3.50 10.90 8.33
C ASP A 83 -2.88 11.75 9.45
N GLN A 84 -1.60 11.55 9.72
CA GLN A 84 -0.82 12.30 10.73
C GLN A 84 -0.61 13.79 10.42
N ASN A 85 -0.81 14.21 9.16
CA ASN A 85 -0.58 15.58 8.71
C ASN A 85 -1.78 16.14 7.94
N SER A 86 -2.99 15.69 8.29
CA SER A 86 -4.25 16.06 7.64
C SER A 86 -4.62 17.54 7.81
N ASP A 87 -3.98 18.23 8.76
CA ASP A 87 -4.03 19.68 8.95
C ASP A 87 -3.18 20.45 7.92
N LYS A 88 -2.23 19.79 7.26
CA LYS A 88 -1.24 20.40 6.35
C LYS A 88 -1.40 19.99 4.89
N VAL A 89 -1.71 18.73 4.66
CA VAL A 89 -1.80 18.13 3.33
C VAL A 89 -3.14 17.45 3.12
N HIS A 90 -3.56 17.37 1.86
CA HIS A 90 -4.84 16.77 1.50
C HIS A 90 -4.61 15.56 0.59
N GLY A 91 -5.42 14.51 0.79
CA GLY A 91 -5.43 13.33 -0.06
C GLY A 91 -5.98 13.63 -1.46
N SER A 92 -5.43 12.97 -2.48
CA SER A 92 -5.96 13.07 -3.85
C SER A 92 -7.24 12.27 -3.99
N ILE A 93 -8.25 12.83 -4.66
CA ILE A 93 -9.47 12.11 -5.02
C ILE A 93 -9.15 11.23 -6.23
N VAL A 94 -9.39 9.92 -6.13
CA VAL A 94 -9.17 8.96 -7.22
C VAL A 94 -10.48 8.23 -7.47
N ASP A 95 -10.93 8.23 -8.73
CA ASP A 95 -12.22 7.66 -9.16
C ASP A 95 -13.43 8.14 -8.34
N GLY A 96 -13.38 9.38 -7.86
CA GLY A 96 -14.43 10.01 -7.04
C GLY A 96 -14.35 9.70 -5.54
N THR A 97 -13.40 8.89 -5.11
CA THR A 97 -13.23 8.48 -3.71
C THR A 97 -12.07 9.23 -3.04
N ILE A 98 -12.29 9.72 -1.82
CA ILE A 98 -11.26 10.32 -0.96
C ILE A 98 -10.56 9.20 -0.20
N PRO A 99 -9.23 9.26 0.02
CA PRO A 99 -8.54 8.27 0.84
C PRO A 99 -8.94 8.49 2.31
N THR A 100 -9.90 7.73 2.80
CA THR A 100 -10.20 7.60 4.23
C THR A 100 -9.86 6.21 4.71
N PHE A 101 -9.82 6.03 6.03
CA PHE A 101 -9.61 4.72 6.64
C PHE A 101 -10.64 3.70 6.12
N GLU A 102 -11.91 4.08 6.14
CA GLU A 102 -13.04 3.23 5.73
C GLU A 102 -12.96 2.89 4.24
N ALA A 103 -12.69 3.90 3.40
CA ALA A 103 -12.61 3.71 1.96
C ALA A 103 -11.44 2.81 1.53
N ILE A 104 -10.35 2.83 2.30
CA ILE A 104 -9.23 1.92 2.07
C ILE A 104 -9.55 0.52 2.61
N ALA A 105 -10.13 0.43 3.81
CA ALA A 105 -10.47 -0.84 4.43
C ALA A 105 -11.53 -1.65 3.66
N ASP A 106 -12.51 -0.97 3.04
CA ASP A 106 -13.54 -1.60 2.21
C ASP A 106 -13.15 -1.76 0.72
N GLY A 107 -12.00 -1.21 0.33
CA GLY A 107 -11.44 -1.29 -1.02
C GLY A 107 -12.06 -0.32 -2.04
N SER A 108 -12.92 0.61 -1.63
CA SER A 108 -13.49 1.64 -2.50
C SER A 108 -12.50 2.72 -2.94
N TYR A 109 -11.40 2.91 -2.20
CA TYR A 109 -10.27 3.73 -2.63
C TYR A 109 -9.23 2.89 -3.39
N PRO A 110 -9.07 3.08 -4.71
CA PRO A 110 -8.40 2.11 -5.58
C PRO A 110 -6.87 2.12 -5.47
N VAL A 111 -6.27 3.16 -4.87
CA VAL A 111 -4.82 3.26 -4.68
C VAL A 111 -4.42 2.70 -3.33
N SER A 112 -4.87 1.47 -3.05
CA SER A 112 -4.57 0.71 -1.85
C SER A 112 -4.51 -0.78 -2.19
N ARG A 113 -3.84 -1.57 -1.36
CA ARG A 113 -3.81 -3.03 -1.53
C ARG A 113 -3.74 -3.75 -0.19
N PRO A 114 -4.37 -4.92 -0.06
CA PRO A 114 -4.25 -5.73 1.15
C PRO A 114 -2.80 -6.21 1.33
N LEU A 115 -2.35 -6.24 2.59
CA LEU A 115 -1.11 -6.88 2.98
C LEU A 115 -1.41 -8.32 3.42
N PHE A 116 -0.67 -9.26 2.85
CA PHE A 116 -0.83 -10.68 3.16
C PHE A 116 0.28 -11.16 4.07
N PHE A 117 -0.10 -11.86 5.14
CA PHE A 117 0.82 -12.52 6.06
C PHE A 117 0.81 -14.03 5.81
N TYR A 118 1.85 -14.53 5.14
CA TYR A 118 1.95 -15.94 4.75
C TYR A 118 2.75 -16.76 5.75
N VAL A 119 2.18 -17.88 6.20
CA VAL A 119 2.81 -18.80 7.15
C VAL A 119 2.85 -20.20 6.55
N LYS A 120 4.04 -20.80 6.50
CA LYS A 120 4.20 -22.21 6.11
C LYS A 120 3.87 -23.10 7.30
N THR A 121 2.74 -23.80 7.25
CA THR A 121 2.30 -24.68 8.35
C THR A 121 3.31 -25.81 8.66
N ALA A 122 4.10 -26.24 7.67
CA ALA A 122 5.17 -27.22 7.85
C ALA A 122 6.27 -26.79 8.84
N HIS A 123 6.38 -25.49 9.14
CA HIS A 123 7.36 -24.97 10.10
C HIS A 123 6.82 -24.88 11.53
N VAL A 124 5.52 -25.12 11.75
CA VAL A 124 4.92 -25.11 13.08
C VAL A 124 5.44 -26.32 13.87
N GLY A 125 5.99 -26.06 15.06
CA GLY A 125 6.65 -27.09 15.88
C GLY A 125 8.12 -27.34 15.51
N VAL A 126 8.61 -26.79 14.39
CA VAL A 126 10.03 -26.81 13.99
C VAL A 126 10.70 -25.48 14.33
N ILE A 127 10.04 -24.36 14.02
CA ILE A 127 10.49 -23.01 14.38
C ILE A 127 9.86 -22.65 15.73
N PRO A 128 10.65 -22.49 16.81
CA PRO A 128 10.15 -22.08 18.10
C PRO A 128 9.43 -20.73 18.01
N GLY A 129 8.27 -20.60 18.65
CA GLY A 129 7.53 -19.35 18.71
C GLY A 129 6.69 -19.02 17.47
N LEU A 130 6.73 -19.83 16.40
CA LEU A 130 6.00 -19.49 15.17
C LEU A 130 4.48 -19.45 15.38
N LYS A 131 3.92 -20.41 16.13
CA LYS A 131 2.48 -20.47 16.40
C LYS A 131 2.04 -19.26 17.24
N GLU A 132 2.84 -18.94 18.25
CA GLU A 132 2.66 -17.80 19.15
C GLU A 132 2.74 -16.48 18.37
N TYR A 133 3.70 -16.36 17.45
CA TYR A 133 3.85 -15.18 16.59
C TYR A 133 2.64 -14.99 15.67
N VAL A 134 2.09 -16.06 15.09
CA VAL A 134 0.87 -15.96 14.27
C VAL A 134 -0.33 -15.55 15.11
N ALA A 135 -0.50 -16.13 16.29
CA ALA A 135 -1.57 -15.77 17.21
C ALA A 135 -1.46 -14.31 17.68
N GLU A 136 -0.24 -13.84 17.93
CA GLU A 136 0.05 -12.46 18.33
C GLU A 136 -0.19 -11.48 17.19
N PHE A 137 0.38 -11.72 16.00
CA PHE A 137 0.29 -10.83 14.86
C PHE A 137 -1.15 -10.68 14.34
N THR A 138 -1.98 -11.72 14.51
CA THR A 138 -3.41 -11.65 14.20
C THR A 138 -4.26 -11.19 15.38
N SER A 139 -3.71 -11.01 16.58
CA SER A 139 -4.51 -10.64 17.76
C SER A 139 -5.19 -9.28 17.62
N GLU A 140 -6.26 -9.09 18.40
CA GLU A 140 -6.97 -7.80 18.48
C GLU A 140 -6.07 -6.68 19.00
N LYS A 141 -5.10 -7.02 19.85
CA LYS A 141 -4.07 -6.09 20.35
C LYS A 141 -3.10 -5.63 19.27
N ALA A 142 -2.95 -6.42 18.20
CA ALA A 142 -2.02 -6.15 17.11
C ALA A 142 -2.74 -5.48 15.94
N MET A 143 -3.72 -6.15 15.33
CA MET A 143 -4.39 -5.74 14.10
C MET A 143 -5.81 -5.18 14.29
N GLY A 144 -6.26 -5.04 15.54
CA GLY A 144 -7.54 -4.40 15.87
C GLY A 144 -7.50 -2.89 15.64
N ASP A 145 -8.64 -2.23 15.78
CA ASP A 145 -8.78 -0.80 15.47
C ASP A 145 -7.84 0.05 16.33
N GLU A 146 -7.68 -0.31 17.60
CA GLU A 146 -6.75 0.30 18.58
C GLU A 146 -5.46 -0.54 18.76
N GLY A 147 -5.12 -1.38 17.78
CA GLY A 147 -3.98 -2.28 17.84
C GLY A 147 -2.66 -1.59 17.53
N TYR A 148 -1.56 -2.12 18.05
CA TYR A 148 -0.24 -1.50 17.86
C TYR A 148 0.23 -1.47 16.40
N LEU A 149 -0.38 -2.26 15.48
CA LEU A 149 -0.07 -2.17 14.05
C LEU A 149 -0.73 -0.95 13.39
N THR A 150 -1.87 -0.48 13.92
CA THR A 150 -2.50 0.78 13.51
C THR A 150 -1.57 1.95 13.83
N ASP A 151 -0.96 1.96 15.01
CA ASP A 151 0.07 2.94 15.39
C ASP A 151 1.31 2.90 14.46
N LYS A 152 1.56 1.76 13.80
CA LYS A 152 2.62 1.59 12.80
C LYS A 152 2.16 1.89 11.38
N GLY A 153 0.94 2.40 11.20
CA GLY A 153 0.40 2.84 9.93
C GLY A 153 -0.29 1.76 9.10
N LEU A 154 -0.62 0.60 9.69
CA LEU A 154 -1.51 -0.37 9.04
C LEU A 154 -2.97 0.03 9.22
N ILE A 155 -3.79 -0.34 8.25
CA ILE A 155 -5.23 -0.12 8.28
C ILE A 155 -5.89 -1.45 8.68
N PRO A 156 -6.51 -1.55 9.86
CA PRO A 156 -7.31 -2.69 10.26
C PRO A 156 -8.30 -3.14 9.19
N LEU A 157 -8.42 -4.46 9.04
CA LEU A 157 -9.51 -5.04 8.28
C LEU A 157 -10.85 -4.73 8.98
N PRO A 158 -11.96 -4.64 8.22
CA PRO A 158 -13.30 -4.59 8.81
C PRO A 158 -13.50 -5.73 9.82
N HIS A 159 -14.19 -5.46 10.93
CA HIS A 159 -14.32 -6.38 12.07
C HIS A 159 -14.67 -7.82 11.66
N ALA A 160 -15.62 -7.99 10.74
CA ALA A 160 -16.04 -9.33 10.28
C ALA A 160 -14.91 -10.10 9.56
N ASP A 161 -14.06 -9.42 8.79
CA ASP A 161 -12.94 -10.06 8.08
C ASP A 161 -11.75 -10.25 9.00
N ARG A 162 -11.50 -9.31 9.92
CA ARG A 162 -10.52 -9.45 10.99
C ARG A 162 -10.79 -10.70 11.84
N GLU A 163 -12.03 -10.92 12.27
CA GLU A 163 -12.39 -12.12 13.04
C GLU A 163 -12.18 -13.43 12.25
N LYS A 164 -12.44 -13.44 10.94
CA LYS A 164 -12.13 -14.61 10.09
C LYS A 164 -10.63 -14.88 10.02
N VAL A 165 -9.82 -13.83 9.83
CA VAL A 165 -8.35 -13.94 9.76
C VAL A 165 -7.79 -14.41 11.12
N ARG A 166 -8.32 -13.89 12.21
CA ARG A 166 -7.99 -14.31 13.59
C ARG A 166 -8.26 -15.78 13.82
N ALA A 167 -9.46 -16.24 13.50
CA ALA A 167 -9.83 -17.65 13.62
C ALA A 167 -8.95 -18.53 12.72
N ALA A 168 -8.67 -18.10 11.49
CA ALA A 168 -7.80 -18.84 10.57
C ALA A 168 -6.35 -18.93 11.07
N GLY A 169 -5.80 -17.85 11.62
CA GLY A 169 -4.46 -17.81 12.21
C GLY A 169 -4.34 -18.72 13.43
N ALA A 170 -5.31 -18.65 14.34
CA ALA A 170 -5.37 -19.49 15.54
C ALA A 170 -5.48 -20.99 15.21
N ASN A 171 -6.28 -21.33 14.18
CA ASN A 171 -6.49 -22.70 13.73
C ASN A 171 -5.45 -23.19 12.70
N LEU A 172 -4.53 -22.32 12.26
CA LEU A 172 -3.59 -22.58 11.17
C LEU A 172 -4.29 -23.12 9.92
N THR A 173 -5.45 -22.54 9.58
CA THR A 173 -6.26 -22.94 8.44
C THR A 173 -5.46 -22.79 7.15
N LYS A 174 -5.39 -23.87 6.37
CA LYS A 174 -4.69 -23.84 5.07
C LYS A 174 -5.43 -22.91 4.11
N LEU A 175 -4.69 -21.97 3.54
CA LEU A 175 -5.18 -21.16 2.43
C LEU A 175 -5.40 -22.06 1.21
N ILE A 176 -6.61 -22.08 0.69
CA ILE A 176 -6.95 -22.73 -0.59
C ILE A 176 -7.13 -21.59 -1.59
N LEU A 177 -6.24 -21.55 -2.59
CA LEU A 177 -6.26 -20.58 -3.68
C LEU A 177 -7.02 -21.12 -4.88
#